data_AF-A0A1Q7VBA7-F1
#
_entry.id   AF-A0A1Q7VBA7-F1
#
_cell.length_a   1.000
_cell.length_b   1.000
_cell.length_c   1.000
_cell.angle_alpha   90.00
_cell.angle_beta   90.00
_cell.angle_gamma   90.00
#
_symmetry.space_group_name_H-M   'P 1'
#
loop_
_entity.id
_entity.type
_entity.pdbx_description
1 polymer ?
#
loop_
_entity_poly.entity_id
_entity_poly.type
_entity_poly.pdbx_seq_one_letter_code
_entity_poly.pdbx_strand_id
1 'polypeptide(L)'
;FEGLREELKKNLERQPDVGEPKVHPTAGVTVVGARKFLIAYNVNLNTSDVGIASKIAKAIRFSSGGLRYVKSMGVELKARNLAQVSINLTDFEQTPMHRVYEMVKREAERYGTVPVGSEIVGLIPKKAIEMAADFLLQLENFSPAQVFENRLADALSGAPLAMAKDGKLAGLARPFLEAVASPAATPGGGSVSAFAGALAAALGQMVARLSRKRKSQAGYADQLSAALDEMRKTADELAEAIDRDAASYDAVMAAFKLPQGDPQETRQREEAIQKATKGASEVPLQVAERAVELFERLGQLDSIVAASMKSDLQVARLMAEAGARGALANIEINLDGLKDATYVASMRTKITTLRERLGNAARATRA
;
A
#
# COMPACT_ATOMS: atom_id res chain seq x y z
N PHE A 1 36.23 19.14 -8.55
CA PHE A 1 36.26 18.47 -9.86
C PHE A 1 37.67 17.99 -10.20
N GLU A 2 38.69 18.85 -10.13
CA GLU A 2 40.07 18.50 -10.49
C GLU A 2 40.72 17.45 -9.58
N GLY A 3 40.58 17.56 -8.25
CA GLY A 3 41.12 16.56 -7.32
C GLY A 3 40.49 15.16 -7.46
N LEU A 4 39.21 15.10 -7.82
CA LEU A 4 38.45 13.85 -7.94
C LEU A 4 38.96 12.97 -9.10
N ARG A 5 39.42 13.60 -10.20
CA ARG A 5 39.96 12.89 -11.38
C ARG A 5 41.24 12.12 -11.06
N GLU A 6 42.07 12.67 -10.19
CA GLU A 6 43.34 12.06 -9.79
C GLU A 6 43.15 11.06 -8.65
N GLU A 7 42.23 11.33 -7.73
CA GLU A 7 41.89 10.41 -6.64
C GLU A 7 41.23 9.11 -7.14
N LEU A 8 40.33 9.18 -8.13
CA LEU A 8 39.69 8.00 -8.72
C LEU A 8 40.70 7.05 -9.39
N LYS A 9 41.84 7.57 -9.85
CA LYS A 9 42.91 6.76 -10.47
C LYS A 9 43.85 6.14 -9.44
N LYS A 10 44.04 6.79 -8.30
CA LYS A 10 45.12 6.47 -7.33
C LYS A 10 44.61 5.76 -6.08
N ASN A 11 43.35 5.97 -5.70
CA ASN A 11 42.81 5.45 -4.45
C ASN A 11 41.69 4.43 -4.71
N LEU A 12 42.00 3.16 -4.45
CA LEU A 12 41.03 2.06 -4.57
C LEU A 12 39.81 2.24 -3.64
N GLU A 13 39.96 2.91 -2.50
CA GLU A 13 38.85 3.17 -1.56
C GLU A 13 37.88 4.26 -2.04
N ARG A 14 38.22 4.99 -3.12
CA ARG A 14 37.38 6.03 -3.72
C ARG A 14 36.75 5.61 -5.04
N GLN A 15 36.78 4.32 -5.37
CA GLN A 15 36.06 3.81 -6.54
C GLN A 15 34.54 3.98 -6.36
N PRO A 16 33.80 4.25 -7.44
CA PRO A 16 32.36 4.42 -7.36
C PRO A 16 31.66 3.09 -7.06
N ASP A 17 30.61 3.12 -6.25
CA ASP A 17 29.78 1.94 -5.98
C ASP A 17 29.05 1.44 -7.24
N VAL A 18 28.75 2.36 -8.16
CA VAL A 18 28.09 2.10 -9.44
C VAL A 18 28.74 2.95 -10.55
N GLY A 19 29.05 2.30 -11.67
CA GLY A 19 29.64 2.93 -12.85
C GLY A 19 31.15 2.76 -12.97
N GLU A 20 31.72 3.19 -14.10
CA GLU A 20 33.17 3.14 -14.30
C GLU A 20 33.89 4.18 -13.43
N PRO A 21 35.13 3.92 -12.97
CA PRO A 21 35.95 4.88 -12.23
C PRO A 21 36.52 5.98 -13.16
N LYS A 22 35.65 6.59 -13.97
CA LYS A 22 35.95 7.67 -14.91
C LYS A 22 34.97 8.80 -14.68
N VAL A 23 35.50 10.02 -14.60
CA VAL A 23 34.68 11.24 -14.49
C VAL A 23 34.05 11.51 -15.85
N HIS A 24 32.72 11.65 -15.89
CA HIS A 24 32.03 12.00 -17.14
C HIS A 24 32.48 13.38 -17.63
N PRO A 25 32.73 13.59 -18.93
CA PRO A 25 33.33 14.81 -19.46
C PRO A 25 32.53 16.09 -19.13
N THR A 26 31.20 16.04 -19.18
CA THR A 26 30.31 17.18 -18.89
C THR A 26 29.59 17.09 -17.53
N ALA A 27 29.02 15.93 -17.20
CA ALA A 27 28.26 15.71 -15.96
C ALA A 27 29.11 15.48 -14.70
N GLY A 28 30.40 15.15 -14.83
CA GLY A 28 31.26 14.84 -13.69
C GLY A 28 30.94 13.52 -13.00
N VAL A 29 30.73 13.56 -11.68
CA VAL A 29 30.37 12.40 -10.84
C VAL A 29 29.09 12.72 -10.09
N THR A 30 28.16 11.77 -10.09
CA THR A 30 26.87 11.89 -9.42
C THR A 30 26.88 11.06 -8.15
N VAL A 31 26.44 11.66 -7.03
CA VAL A 31 26.25 10.95 -5.77
C VAL A 31 24.75 10.84 -5.51
N VAL A 32 24.26 9.62 -5.39
CA VAL A 32 22.90 9.31 -4.97
C VAL A 32 22.96 8.75 -3.57
N GLY A 33 22.11 9.25 -2.67
CA GLY A 33 22.03 8.76 -1.30
C GLY A 33 20.67 9.01 -0.70
N ALA A 34 20.28 8.15 0.23
CA ALA A 34 19.09 8.34 1.04
C ALA A 34 19.51 8.84 2.43
N ARG A 35 18.80 9.84 2.95
CA ARG A 35 18.98 10.35 4.30
C ARG A 35 17.63 10.65 4.94
N LYS A 36 17.59 10.71 6.27
CA LYS A 36 16.45 11.26 7.00
C LYS A 36 16.18 12.69 6.54
N PHE A 37 14.91 13.10 6.61
CA PHE A 37 14.49 14.45 6.22
C PHE A 37 15.19 15.47 7.12
N LEU A 38 15.90 16.42 6.50
CA LEU A 38 16.59 17.48 7.20
C LEU A 38 15.66 18.69 7.33
N ILE A 39 15.46 19.18 8.55
CA ILE A 39 14.72 20.43 8.80
C ILE A 39 15.73 21.55 9.05
N ALA A 40 15.66 22.60 8.23
CA ALA A 40 16.37 23.86 8.47
C ALA A 40 15.47 24.79 9.27
N TYR A 41 15.89 25.10 10.49
CA TYR A 41 15.12 25.83 11.49
C TYR A 41 16.01 26.88 12.14
N ASN A 42 15.61 28.14 12.11
CA ASN A 42 16.40 29.21 12.69
C ASN A 42 15.64 29.91 13.83
N VAL A 43 16.37 30.36 14.85
CA VAL A 43 15.81 31.11 15.99
C VAL A 43 16.45 32.49 16.06
N ASN A 44 15.64 33.53 15.98
CA ASN A 44 16.06 34.93 16.02
C ASN A 44 16.15 35.41 17.46
N LEU A 45 17.25 36.08 17.82
CA LEU A 45 17.46 36.64 19.15
C LEU A 45 17.23 38.15 19.14
N ASN A 46 16.79 38.74 20.25
CA ASN A 46 16.62 40.19 20.43
C ASN A 46 17.93 40.99 20.52
N THR A 47 19.01 40.53 19.90
CA THR A 47 20.33 41.16 19.90
C THR A 47 20.90 41.07 18.49
N SER A 48 21.78 41.98 18.08
CA SER A 48 22.58 41.86 16.85
C SER A 48 23.92 41.15 17.08
N ASP A 49 24.24 40.78 18.32
CA ASP A 49 25.51 40.12 18.67
C ASP A 49 25.57 38.67 18.20
N VAL A 50 26.23 38.44 17.07
CA VAL A 50 26.47 37.11 16.49
C VAL A 50 27.35 36.23 17.38
N GLY A 51 28.17 36.83 18.25
CA GLY A 51 28.97 36.13 19.24
C GLY A 51 28.11 35.39 20.25
N ILE A 52 27.02 36.01 20.71
CA ILE A 52 26.02 35.35 21.58
C ILE A 52 25.36 34.20 20.83
N ALA A 53 24.86 34.44 19.61
CA ALA A 53 24.26 33.37 18.80
C ALA A 53 25.22 32.21 18.53
N SER A 54 26.51 32.50 18.31
CA SER A 54 27.56 31.48 18.10
C SER A 54 27.85 30.65 19.35
N LYS A 55 27.84 31.26 20.53
CA LYS A 55 27.97 30.55 21.81
C LYS A 55 26.79 29.61 22.06
N ILE A 56 25.56 30.10 21.84
CA ILE A 56 24.34 29.29 21.96
C ILE A 56 24.35 28.15 20.94
N ALA A 57 24.69 28.45 19.68
CA ALA A 57 24.81 27.45 18.64
C ALA A 57 25.81 26.35 19.02
N LYS A 58 26.99 26.72 19.55
CA LYS A 58 27.99 25.76 20.03
C LYS A 58 27.46 24.89 21.16
N ALA A 59 26.71 25.45 22.10
CA ALA A 59 26.14 24.69 23.22
C ALA A 59 25.13 23.61 22.76
N ILE A 60 24.30 23.91 21.76
CA ILE A 60 23.31 22.96 21.25
C ILE A 60 23.86 22.00 20.18
N ARG A 61 25.00 22.32 19.56
CA ARG A 61 25.59 21.56 18.44
C ARG A 61 26.13 20.22 18.91
N PHE A 62 25.73 19.13 18.25
CA PHE A 62 26.20 17.78 18.60
C PHE A 62 27.73 17.65 18.59
N SER A 63 28.41 18.18 17.57
CA SER A 63 29.87 18.07 17.44
C SER A 63 30.64 18.81 18.54
N SER A 64 29.95 19.56 19.40
CA SER A 64 30.50 20.25 20.57
C SER A 64 29.99 19.67 21.88
N GLY A 65 29.34 18.50 21.84
CA GLY A 65 28.78 17.80 23.01
C GLY A 65 27.31 18.13 23.29
N GLY A 66 26.65 18.92 22.43
CA GLY A 66 25.24 19.29 22.57
C GLY A 66 24.27 18.18 22.16
N LEU A 67 23.09 18.59 21.69
CA LEU A 67 22.00 17.68 21.36
C LEU A 67 22.36 16.81 20.14
N ARG A 68 22.11 15.49 20.23
CA ARG A 68 22.26 14.59 19.07
C ARG A 68 21.39 15.06 17.92
N TYR A 69 21.84 14.81 16.69
CA TYR A 69 21.12 15.16 15.46
C TYR A 69 20.93 16.67 15.22
N VAL A 70 21.64 17.52 15.98
CA VAL A 70 21.62 18.97 15.82
C VAL A 70 22.96 19.46 15.28
N LYS A 71 22.90 20.19 14.17
CA LYS A 71 24.00 21.01 13.66
C LYS A 71 23.55 22.47 13.70
N SER A 72 24.38 23.38 14.17
CA SER A 72 23.92 24.76 14.40
C SER A 72 25.04 25.78 14.33
N MET A 73 24.80 26.98 13.82
CA MET A 73 25.78 28.07 13.81
C MET A 73 25.12 29.41 14.14
N GLY A 74 25.90 30.35 14.67
CA GLY A 74 25.45 31.75 14.82
C GLY A 74 25.61 32.47 13.49
N VAL A 75 24.58 33.19 13.06
CA VAL A 75 24.58 33.98 11.84
C VAL A 75 23.99 35.36 12.09
N GLU A 76 24.41 36.33 11.28
CA GLU A 76 23.88 37.68 11.31
C GLU A 76 22.71 37.82 10.34
N LEU A 77 21.63 38.44 10.79
CA LEU A 77 20.48 38.80 9.96
C LEU A 77 20.45 40.33 9.74
N LYS A 78 21.32 40.80 8.84
CA LYS A 78 21.57 42.24 8.59
C LYS A 78 20.31 43.06 8.33
N ALA A 79 19.38 42.55 7.54
CA ALA A 79 18.16 43.25 7.16
C ALA A 79 17.24 43.59 8.36
N ARG A 80 17.36 42.85 9.46
CA ARG A 80 16.55 43.05 10.68
C ARG A 80 17.39 43.52 11.87
N ASN A 81 18.70 43.69 11.69
CA ASN A 81 19.65 43.97 12.76
C ASN A 81 19.53 42.99 13.95
N LEU A 82 19.41 41.69 13.65
CA LEU A 82 19.32 40.63 14.65
C LEU A 82 20.40 39.57 14.41
N ALA A 83 20.77 38.87 15.47
CA ALA A 83 21.55 37.65 15.45
C ALA A 83 20.61 36.45 15.49
N GLN A 84 21.02 35.37 14.84
CA GLN A 84 20.19 34.20 14.64
C GLN A 84 21.00 32.93 14.91
N VAL A 85 20.39 31.98 15.60
CA VAL A 85 20.91 30.62 15.73
C VAL A 85 20.33 29.82 14.57
N SER A 86 21.13 29.55 13.55
CA SER A 86 20.74 28.70 12.42
C SER A 86 20.96 27.24 12.74
N ILE A 87 19.96 26.39 12.50
CA ILE A 87 19.94 25.00 12.96
C ILE A 87 19.49 24.07 11.84
N ASN A 88 20.20 22.95 11.70
CA ASN A 88 19.83 21.82 10.88
C ASN A 88 19.56 20.61 11.79
N LEU A 89 18.32 20.15 11.79
CA LEU A 89 17.91 18.90 12.44
C LEU A 89 18.06 17.77 11.44
N THR A 90 18.99 16.85 11.70
CA THR A 90 19.22 15.69 10.83
C THR A 90 18.29 14.52 11.12
N ASP A 91 17.67 14.51 12.30
CA ASP A 91 16.63 13.56 12.70
C ASP A 91 15.73 14.21 13.75
N PHE A 92 14.61 14.78 13.30
CA PHE A 92 13.66 15.49 14.16
C PHE A 92 12.78 14.56 15.00
N GLU A 93 12.72 13.27 14.66
CA GLU A 93 11.93 12.30 15.42
C GLU A 93 12.63 11.95 16.73
N GLN A 94 13.97 11.93 16.70
CA GLN A 94 14.81 11.66 17.87
C GLN A 94 15.11 12.92 18.68
N THR A 95 15.42 14.03 18.01
CA THR A 95 15.60 15.34 18.64
C THR A 95 14.56 16.32 18.10
N PRO A 96 13.41 16.46 18.78
CA PRO A 96 12.30 17.26 18.29
C PRO A 96 12.60 18.76 18.26
N MET A 97 12.00 19.45 17.29
CA MET A 97 12.18 20.90 17.08
C MET A 97 11.86 21.72 18.33
N HIS A 98 10.76 21.41 19.04
CA HIS A 98 10.36 22.10 20.26
C HIS A 98 11.42 21.98 21.38
N ARG A 99 12.07 20.81 21.52
CA ARG A 99 13.13 20.59 22.51
C ARG A 99 14.36 21.45 22.21
N VAL A 100 14.70 21.59 20.93
CA VAL A 100 15.81 22.44 20.49
C VAL A 100 15.49 23.91 20.72
N TYR A 101 14.27 24.34 20.39
CA TYR A 101 13.84 25.72 20.66
C TYR A 101 13.89 26.07 22.15
N GLU A 102 13.38 25.19 23.02
CA GLU A 102 13.45 25.39 24.48
C GLU A 102 14.89 25.44 25.00
N MET A 103 15.80 24.64 24.44
CA MET A 103 17.21 24.71 24.78
C MET A 103 17.85 26.03 24.33
N VAL A 104 17.55 26.50 23.12
CA VAL A 104 18.01 27.82 22.63
C VAL A 104 17.50 28.93 23.52
N LYS A 105 16.22 28.87 23.91
CA LYS A 105 15.60 29.84 24.82
C LYS A 105 16.33 29.89 26.17
N ARG A 106 16.55 28.73 26.79
CA ARG A 106 17.29 28.63 28.07
C ARG A 106 18.73 29.12 27.96
N GLU A 107 19.43 28.80 26.87
CA GLU A 107 20.80 29.29 26.66
C GLU A 107 20.83 30.78 26.37
N ALA A 108 19.84 31.33 25.66
CA ALA A 108 19.73 32.77 25.39
C ALA A 108 19.53 33.59 26.67
N GLU A 109 18.73 33.08 27.61
CA GLU A 109 18.47 33.72 28.91
C GLU A 109 19.76 33.93 29.71
N ARG A 110 20.72 33.00 29.62
CA ARG A 110 22.04 33.11 30.29
C ARG A 110 22.88 34.30 29.82
N TYR A 111 22.60 34.81 28.62
CA TYR A 111 23.28 35.96 28.03
C TYR A 111 22.43 37.24 28.10
N GLY A 112 21.31 37.23 28.82
CA GLY A 112 20.40 38.38 28.91
C GLY A 112 19.63 38.65 27.61
N THR A 113 19.48 37.61 26.77
CA THR A 113 18.78 37.70 25.48
C THR A 113 17.58 36.76 25.46
N VAL A 114 16.65 37.00 24.54
CA VAL A 114 15.49 36.14 24.34
C VAL A 114 15.22 35.89 22.86
N PRO A 115 14.66 34.72 22.50
CA PRO A 115 14.10 34.52 21.18
C PRO A 115 12.97 35.50 20.88
N VAL A 116 13.00 36.13 19.70
CA VAL A 116 11.94 37.04 19.20
C VAL A 116 11.16 36.45 18.03
N GLY A 117 11.49 35.22 17.66
CA GLY A 117 10.80 34.47 16.63
C GLY A 117 11.67 33.32 16.13
N SER A 118 11.07 32.48 15.31
CA SER A 118 11.77 31.41 14.61
C SER A 118 11.22 31.24 13.21
N GLU A 119 11.99 30.66 12.32
CA GLU A 119 11.63 30.46 10.93
C GLU A 119 12.02 29.06 10.46
N ILE A 120 11.24 28.53 9.52
CA ILE A 120 11.54 27.31 8.79
C ILE A 120 12.06 27.73 7.43
N VAL A 121 13.23 27.21 7.04
CA VAL A 121 13.81 27.46 5.72
C VAL A 121 13.46 26.30 4.80
N GLY A 122 12.50 26.52 3.90
CA GLY A 122 12.02 25.51 2.96
C GLY A 122 10.80 24.73 3.49
N LEU A 123 10.78 23.43 3.26
CA LEU A 123 9.65 22.55 3.63
C LEU A 123 9.92 21.84 4.95
N ILE A 124 8.85 21.51 5.67
CA ILE A 124 8.89 20.75 6.91
C ILE A 124 7.94 19.54 6.84
N PRO A 125 8.30 18.39 7.43
CA PRO A 125 7.35 17.29 7.59
C PRO A 125 6.24 17.70 8.58
N LYS A 126 4.98 17.46 8.21
CA LYS A 126 3.81 17.71 9.07
C LYS A 126 3.98 17.19 10.50
N LYS A 127 4.50 15.96 10.63
CA LYS A 127 4.78 15.29 11.90
C LYS A 127 5.63 16.15 12.86
N ALA A 128 6.58 16.94 12.36
CA ALA A 128 7.42 17.78 13.20
C ALA A 128 6.62 18.91 13.89
N ILE A 129 5.62 19.46 13.19
CA ILE A 129 4.70 20.47 13.73
C ILE A 129 3.77 19.83 14.76
N GLU A 130 3.20 18.66 14.44
CA GLU A 130 2.32 17.93 15.35
C GLU A 130 3.02 17.57 16.67
N MET A 131 4.26 17.09 16.60
CA MET A 131 5.07 16.80 17.78
C MET A 131 5.31 18.04 18.65
N ALA A 132 5.44 19.22 18.03
CA ALA A 132 5.58 20.48 18.75
C ALA A 132 4.25 20.95 19.36
N ALA A 133 3.15 20.83 18.61
CA ALA A 133 1.81 21.16 19.08
C ALA A 133 1.41 20.29 20.27
N ASP A 134 1.62 18.97 20.18
CA ASP A 134 1.35 18.02 21.27
C ASP A 134 2.13 18.38 22.54
N PHE A 135 3.43 18.65 22.40
CA PHE A 135 4.29 19.05 23.52
C PHE A 135 3.84 20.37 24.18
N LEU A 136 3.49 21.38 23.38
CA LEU A 136 3.17 22.72 23.89
C LEU A 136 1.73 22.86 24.39
N LEU A 137 0.77 22.23 23.72
CA LEU A 137 -0.65 22.36 24.04
C LEU A 137 -1.08 21.39 25.15
N GLN A 138 -0.32 20.32 25.38
CA GLN A 138 -0.58 19.32 26.43
C GLN A 138 -2.02 18.78 26.39
N LEU A 139 -2.52 18.52 25.19
CA LEU A 139 -3.89 18.07 24.97
C LEU A 139 -4.09 16.66 25.54
N GLU A 140 -5.10 16.50 26.40
CA GLU A 140 -5.43 15.20 26.97
C GLU A 140 -5.92 14.23 25.87
N ASN A 141 -5.38 13.01 25.87
CA ASN A 141 -5.75 11.94 24.93
C ASN A 141 -5.65 12.34 23.44
N PHE A 142 -4.74 13.26 23.11
CA PHE A 142 -4.53 13.68 21.74
C PHE A 142 -3.92 12.57 20.89
N SER A 143 -4.32 12.55 19.62
CA SER A 143 -3.77 11.64 18.63
C SER A 143 -3.68 12.36 17.28
N PRO A 144 -2.65 12.09 16.46
CA PRO A 144 -2.59 12.60 15.09
C PRO A 144 -3.85 12.29 14.27
N ALA A 145 -4.56 11.21 14.59
CA ALA A 145 -5.83 10.85 13.95
C ALA A 145 -6.98 11.83 14.27
N GLN A 146 -6.85 12.73 15.24
CA GLN A 146 -7.84 13.79 15.50
C GLN A 146 -7.60 15.03 14.63
N VAL A 147 -6.44 15.13 13.97
CA VAL A 147 -6.15 16.18 12.98
C VAL A 147 -6.92 15.90 11.70
N PHE A 148 -7.83 16.80 11.34
CA PHE A 148 -8.74 16.62 10.21
C PHE A 148 -8.01 16.32 8.90
N GLU A 149 -6.93 17.05 8.60
CA GLU A 149 -6.14 16.87 7.38
C GLU A 149 -5.41 15.51 7.35
N ASN A 150 -5.12 14.90 8.51
CA ASN A 150 -4.59 13.51 8.52
C ASN A 150 -5.68 12.54 8.09
N ARG A 151 -6.88 12.64 8.69
CA ARG A 151 -8.01 11.78 8.29
C ARG A 151 -8.38 11.95 6.82
N LEU A 152 -8.35 13.18 6.33
CA LEU A 152 -8.67 13.48 4.94
C LEU A 152 -7.61 12.87 4.00
N ALA A 153 -6.32 13.01 4.32
CA ALA A 153 -5.24 12.41 3.52
C ALA A 153 -5.30 10.87 3.52
N ASP A 154 -5.61 10.26 4.67
CA ASP A 154 -5.79 8.81 4.80
C ASP A 154 -6.97 8.33 3.93
N ALA A 155 -8.10 9.05 3.96
CA ALA A 155 -9.28 8.72 3.15
C ALA A 155 -9.03 8.88 1.63
N LEU A 156 -8.25 9.89 1.23
CA LEU A 156 -7.97 10.18 -0.18
C LEU A 156 -6.86 9.29 -0.79
N SER A 157 -5.92 8.80 0.01
CA SER A 157 -4.75 8.06 -0.49
C SER A 157 -5.00 6.59 -0.80
N GLY A 158 -6.17 6.04 -0.44
CA GLY A 158 -6.49 4.62 -0.65
C GLY A 158 -5.51 3.65 0.02
N ALA A 159 -4.67 4.14 0.95
CA ALA A 159 -3.70 3.32 1.65
C ALA A 159 -4.44 2.21 2.43
N PRO A 160 -3.95 0.96 2.38
CA PRO A 160 -4.60 -0.15 3.05
C PRO A 160 -4.70 0.20 4.53
N LEU A 161 -5.91 0.03 5.08
CA LEU A 161 -6.26 0.18 6.49
C LEU A 161 -5.01 0.11 7.38
N ALA A 162 -4.53 1.27 7.81
CA ALA A 162 -3.58 1.33 8.91
C ALA A 162 -4.14 0.40 9.99
N MET A 163 -3.38 -0.65 10.33
CA MET A 163 -3.81 -1.73 11.21
C MET A 163 -4.69 -1.14 12.31
N ALA A 164 -5.96 -1.56 12.34
CA ALA A 164 -6.93 -1.04 13.28
C ALA A 164 -6.26 -0.91 14.65
N LYS A 165 -6.25 0.30 15.21
CA LYS A 165 -5.49 0.66 16.43
C LYS A 165 -5.67 -0.29 17.62
N ASP A 166 -6.71 -1.13 17.58
CA ASP A 166 -7.04 -2.12 18.60
C ASP A 166 -6.55 -3.55 18.30
N GLY A 167 -5.77 -3.78 17.23
CA GLY A 167 -5.35 -5.12 16.80
C GLY A 167 -6.49 -6.02 16.29
N LYS A 168 -7.70 -5.47 16.12
CA LYS A 168 -8.88 -6.22 15.69
C LYS A 168 -8.93 -6.36 14.17
N LEU A 169 -8.63 -7.56 13.67
CA LEU A 169 -8.71 -7.92 12.25
C LEU A 169 -10.11 -7.72 11.65
N ALA A 170 -11.17 -7.75 12.48
CA ALA A 170 -12.54 -7.52 12.04
C ALA A 170 -12.74 -6.17 11.33
N GLY A 171 -11.96 -5.14 11.69
CA GLY A 171 -12.03 -3.83 11.03
C GLY A 171 -11.61 -3.87 9.56
N LEU A 172 -10.80 -4.85 9.15
CA LEU A 172 -10.37 -5.02 7.75
C LEU A 172 -11.49 -5.57 6.87
N ALA A 173 -12.35 -6.42 7.42
CA ALA A 173 -13.44 -7.06 6.69
C ALA A 173 -14.75 -6.27 6.77
N ARG A 174 -14.94 -5.44 7.80
CA ARG A 174 -16.20 -4.75 8.11
C ARG A 174 -16.78 -3.98 6.90
N PRO A 175 -16.02 -3.14 6.16
CA PRO A 175 -16.59 -2.38 5.05
C PRO A 175 -17.16 -3.27 3.94
N PHE A 176 -16.45 -4.36 3.60
CA PHE A 176 -16.92 -5.30 2.59
C PHE A 176 -18.15 -6.08 3.06
N LEU A 177 -18.17 -6.52 4.33
CA LEU A 177 -19.32 -7.20 4.92
C LEU A 177 -20.57 -6.30 4.96
N GLU A 178 -20.42 -5.03 5.33
CA GLU A 178 -21.51 -4.06 5.34
C GLU A 178 -22.02 -3.75 3.92
N ALA A 179 -21.12 -3.66 2.93
CA ALA A 179 -21.50 -3.49 1.53
C ALA A 179 -22.33 -4.67 1.00
N VAL A 180 -21.89 -5.91 1.26
CA VAL A 180 -22.61 -7.14 0.88
C VAL A 180 -23.95 -7.29 1.61
N ALA A 181 -24.01 -6.86 2.87
CA ALA A 181 -25.24 -6.92 3.67
C ALA A 181 -26.24 -5.79 3.35
N SER A 182 -25.82 -4.79 2.57
CA SER A 182 -26.67 -3.66 2.23
C SER A 182 -27.82 -4.07 1.28
N PRO A 183 -28.92 -3.31 1.22
CA PRO A 183 -30.00 -3.58 0.26
C PRO A 183 -29.63 -3.17 -1.18
N ALA A 184 -28.41 -2.72 -1.43
CA ALA A 184 -27.93 -2.45 -2.79
C ALA A 184 -27.75 -3.76 -3.56
N ALA A 185 -27.91 -3.72 -4.88
CA ALA A 185 -27.78 -4.91 -5.71
C ALA A 185 -26.33 -5.39 -5.89
N THR A 186 -25.36 -4.52 -5.63
CA THR A 186 -23.92 -4.79 -5.70
C THR A 186 -23.21 -4.19 -4.48
N PRO A 187 -22.18 -4.86 -3.92
CA PRO A 187 -21.61 -6.16 -4.31
C PRO A 187 -22.53 -7.35 -3.95
N GLY A 188 -22.68 -8.29 -4.89
CA GLY A 188 -23.58 -9.44 -4.79
C GLY A 188 -22.86 -10.79 -4.71
N GLY A 189 -23.56 -11.87 -5.08
CA GLY A 189 -23.02 -13.24 -5.05
C GLY A 189 -21.78 -13.47 -5.92
N GLY A 190 -21.73 -12.85 -7.11
CA GLY A 190 -20.56 -12.88 -8.00
C GLY A 190 -19.33 -12.22 -7.36
N SER A 191 -19.52 -11.01 -6.82
CA SER A 191 -18.54 -10.26 -6.05
C SER A 191 -17.98 -11.05 -4.85
N VAL A 192 -18.85 -11.71 -4.08
CA VAL A 192 -18.43 -12.58 -2.96
C VAL A 192 -17.65 -13.80 -3.45
N SER A 193 -18.03 -14.38 -4.58
CA SER A 193 -17.34 -15.52 -5.19
C SER A 193 -15.93 -15.16 -5.65
N ALA A 194 -15.78 -13.99 -6.28
CA ALA A 194 -14.50 -13.42 -6.66
C ALA A 194 -13.61 -13.14 -5.44
N PHE A 195 -14.19 -12.51 -4.40
CA PHE A 195 -13.48 -12.25 -3.14
C PHE A 195 -13.03 -13.53 -2.43
N ALA A 196 -13.86 -14.58 -2.41
CA ALA A 196 -13.49 -15.89 -1.86
C ALA A 196 -12.26 -16.49 -2.57
N GLY A 197 -12.21 -16.40 -3.90
CA GLY A 197 -11.04 -16.82 -4.68
C GLY A 197 -9.80 -15.95 -4.43
N ALA A 198 -9.96 -14.62 -4.29
CA ALA A 198 -8.86 -13.72 -3.95
C ALA A 198 -8.28 -14.02 -2.56
N LEU A 199 -9.13 -14.29 -1.55
CA LEU A 199 -8.71 -14.74 -0.22
C LEU A 199 -7.96 -16.07 -0.27
N ALA A 200 -8.44 -17.03 -1.07
CA ALA A 200 -7.75 -18.31 -1.28
C ALA A 200 -6.33 -18.10 -1.84
N ALA A 201 -6.19 -17.23 -2.84
CA ALA A 201 -4.91 -16.93 -3.45
C ALA A 201 -3.96 -16.23 -2.47
N ALA A 202 -4.45 -15.24 -1.72
CA ALA A 202 -3.69 -14.54 -0.69
C ALA A 202 -3.21 -15.49 0.43
N LEU A 203 -4.06 -16.41 0.88
CA LEU A 203 -3.70 -17.41 1.87
C LEU A 203 -2.68 -18.41 1.32
N GLY A 204 -2.83 -18.83 0.06
CA GLY A 204 -1.85 -19.63 -0.66
C GLY A 204 -0.47 -18.96 -0.76
N GLN A 205 -0.42 -17.65 -1.03
CA GLN A 205 0.83 -16.89 -1.02
C GLN A 205 1.50 -16.93 0.36
N MET A 206 0.74 -16.81 1.45
CA MET A 206 1.26 -16.92 2.81
C MET A 206 1.88 -18.31 3.05
N VAL A 207 1.15 -19.37 2.68
CA VAL A 207 1.60 -20.76 2.79
C VAL A 207 2.92 -20.98 2.03
N ALA A 208 2.99 -20.54 0.78
CA ALA A 208 4.19 -20.68 -0.04
C ALA A 208 5.37 -19.89 0.55
N ARG A 209 5.13 -18.64 0.97
CA ARG A 209 6.15 -17.76 1.56
C ARG A 209 6.75 -18.33 2.85
N LEU A 210 5.91 -18.84 3.75
CA LEU A 210 6.34 -19.40 5.03
C LEU A 210 7.01 -20.76 4.83
N SER A 211 6.50 -21.59 3.92
CA SER A 211 7.13 -22.88 3.58
C SER A 211 8.52 -22.70 2.99
N ARG A 212 8.70 -21.74 2.06
CA ARG A 212 10.00 -21.43 1.45
C ARG A 212 11.09 -21.04 2.45
N LYS A 213 10.71 -20.43 3.59
CA LYS A 213 11.65 -20.04 4.65
C LYS A 213 12.10 -21.22 5.52
N ARG A 214 11.48 -22.40 5.40
CA ARG A 214 11.85 -23.58 6.20
C ARG A 214 13.05 -24.29 5.55
N LYS A 215 14.07 -24.59 6.37
CA LYS A 215 15.24 -25.36 5.93
C LYS A 215 14.87 -26.71 5.31
N SER A 216 13.85 -27.38 5.85
CA SER A 216 13.37 -28.68 5.34
C SER A 216 12.75 -28.59 3.94
N GLN A 217 12.32 -27.41 3.49
CA GLN A 217 11.74 -27.20 2.15
C GLN A 217 12.67 -26.44 1.20
N ALA A 218 13.97 -26.37 1.50
CA ALA A 218 14.95 -25.70 0.65
C ALA A 218 14.99 -26.27 -0.78
N GLY A 219 14.77 -27.59 -0.94
CA GLY A 219 14.72 -28.25 -2.25
C GLY A 219 13.52 -27.86 -3.12
N TYR A 220 12.51 -27.20 -2.56
CA TYR A 220 11.31 -26.74 -3.28
C TYR A 220 11.24 -25.21 -3.40
N ALA A 221 12.31 -24.49 -3.06
CA ALA A 221 12.30 -23.02 -2.98
C ALA A 221 11.87 -22.36 -4.29
N ASP A 222 12.30 -22.88 -5.44
CA ASP A 222 11.94 -22.34 -6.76
C ASP A 222 10.48 -22.63 -7.10
N GLN A 223 10.00 -23.86 -6.85
CA GLN A 223 8.59 -24.23 -7.07
C GLN A 223 7.65 -23.39 -6.21
N LEU A 224 8.02 -23.17 -4.94
CA LEU A 224 7.27 -22.32 -4.01
C LEU A 224 7.32 -20.85 -4.41
N SER A 225 8.42 -20.37 -5.00
CA SER A 225 8.53 -18.99 -5.50
C SER A 225 7.65 -18.79 -6.74
N ALA A 226 7.71 -19.71 -7.70
CA ALA A 226 6.85 -19.68 -8.88
C ALA A 226 5.36 -19.73 -8.50
N ALA A 227 5.00 -20.58 -7.53
CA ALA A 227 3.63 -20.63 -7.01
C ALA A 227 3.19 -19.33 -6.34
N LEU A 228 4.09 -18.69 -5.59
CA LEU A 228 3.82 -17.41 -4.94
C LEU A 228 3.53 -16.30 -5.96
N ASP A 229 4.31 -16.21 -7.04
CA ASP A 229 4.12 -15.19 -8.08
C ASP A 229 2.83 -15.41 -8.86
N GLU A 230 2.51 -16.67 -9.17
CA GLU A 230 1.25 -17.04 -9.82
C GLU A 230 0.04 -16.71 -8.94
N MET A 231 0.06 -17.10 -7.66
CA MET A 231 -1.03 -16.78 -6.72
C MET A 231 -1.15 -15.28 -6.44
N ARG A 232 -0.07 -14.49 -6.60
CA ARG A 232 -0.15 -13.03 -6.53
C ARG A 232 -0.94 -12.49 -7.71
N LYS A 233 -0.59 -12.89 -8.92
CA LYS A 233 -1.33 -12.51 -10.13
C LYS A 233 -2.81 -12.93 -10.05
N THR A 234 -3.09 -14.16 -9.62
CA THR A 234 -4.47 -14.64 -9.45
C THR A 234 -5.24 -13.87 -8.39
N ALA A 235 -4.60 -13.47 -7.28
CA ALA A 235 -5.25 -12.65 -6.26
C ALA A 235 -5.67 -11.28 -6.82
N ASP A 236 -4.78 -10.63 -7.58
CA ASP A 236 -5.06 -9.33 -8.20
C ASP A 236 -6.18 -9.46 -9.25
N GLU A 237 -6.11 -10.46 -10.14
CA GLU A 237 -7.14 -10.71 -11.17
C GLU A 237 -8.54 -10.98 -10.57
N LEU A 238 -8.61 -11.72 -9.46
CA LEU A 238 -9.85 -12.03 -8.76
C LEU A 238 -10.37 -10.86 -7.92
N ALA A 239 -9.48 -10.04 -7.37
CA ALA A 239 -9.88 -8.80 -6.70
C ALA A 239 -10.50 -7.81 -7.70
N GLU A 240 -9.87 -7.60 -8.85
CA GLU A 240 -10.43 -6.77 -9.94
C GLU A 240 -11.75 -7.32 -10.49
N ALA A 241 -11.98 -8.63 -10.38
CA ALA A 241 -13.25 -9.24 -10.80
C ALA A 241 -14.44 -8.81 -9.93
N ILE A 242 -14.21 -8.34 -8.70
CA ILE A 242 -15.27 -7.80 -7.82
C ILE A 242 -15.89 -6.55 -8.46
N ASP A 243 -15.03 -5.61 -8.89
CA ASP A 243 -15.50 -4.37 -9.53
C ASP A 243 -16.10 -4.66 -10.91
N ARG A 244 -15.52 -5.61 -11.66
CA ARG A 244 -16.06 -6.02 -12.97
C ARG A 244 -17.44 -6.68 -12.84
N ASP A 245 -17.68 -7.47 -11.79
CA ASP A 245 -18.97 -8.08 -11.52
C ASP A 245 -20.03 -7.00 -11.26
N ALA A 246 -19.72 -6.04 -10.38
CA ALA A 246 -20.60 -4.90 -10.10
C ALA A 246 -20.90 -4.08 -11.37
N ALA A 247 -19.88 -3.75 -12.15
CA ALA A 247 -20.04 -3.01 -13.41
C ALA A 247 -20.87 -3.78 -14.46
N SER A 248 -20.72 -5.11 -14.52
CA SER A 248 -21.49 -5.96 -15.44
C SER A 248 -22.98 -6.02 -15.06
N TYR A 249 -23.28 -6.03 -13.75
CA TYR A 249 -24.64 -5.94 -13.25
C TYR A 249 -25.27 -4.58 -13.59
N ASP A 250 -24.54 -3.49 -13.37
CA ASP A 250 -25.01 -2.13 -13.70
C ASP A 250 -25.31 -1.98 -15.20
N ALA A 251 -24.48 -2.59 -16.06
CA ALA A 251 -24.72 -2.60 -17.50
C ALA A 251 -26.01 -3.33 -17.88
N VAL A 252 -26.31 -4.47 -17.23
CA VAL A 252 -27.57 -5.19 -17.42
C VAL A 252 -28.76 -4.34 -16.95
N MET A 253 -28.65 -3.72 -15.77
CA MET A 253 -29.71 -2.83 -15.25
C MET A 253 -29.93 -1.61 -16.15
N ALA A 254 -28.88 -1.04 -16.72
CA ALA A 254 -28.99 0.04 -17.69
C ALA A 254 -29.73 -0.40 -18.96
N ALA A 255 -29.47 -1.61 -19.46
CA ALA A 255 -30.20 -2.16 -20.61
C ALA A 255 -31.70 -2.35 -20.30
N PHE A 256 -32.05 -2.78 -19.09
CA PHE A 256 -33.45 -2.90 -18.67
C PHE A 256 -34.19 -1.55 -18.59
N LYS A 257 -33.48 -0.43 -18.43
CA LYS A 257 -34.04 0.93 -18.36
C LYS A 257 -34.26 1.59 -19.73
N LEU A 258 -33.84 0.95 -20.83
CA LEU A 258 -34.07 1.49 -22.17
C LEU A 258 -35.58 1.63 -22.47
N PRO A 259 -35.98 2.58 -23.36
CA PRO A 259 -37.37 2.76 -23.77
C PRO A 259 -37.99 1.50 -24.40
N GLN A 260 -39.32 1.44 -24.37
CA GLN A 260 -40.13 0.33 -24.91
C GLN A 260 -41.50 0.82 -25.43
N GLY A 261 -41.57 2.07 -25.87
CA GLY A 261 -42.81 2.73 -26.30
C GLY A 261 -43.27 2.30 -27.69
N ASP A 262 -42.35 1.81 -28.53
CA ASP A 262 -42.66 1.30 -29.86
C ASP A 262 -41.96 -0.05 -30.16
N PRO A 263 -42.33 -0.74 -31.28
CA PRO A 263 -41.74 -2.03 -31.63
C PRO A 263 -40.22 -1.99 -31.90
N GLN A 264 -39.70 -0.87 -32.39
CA GLN A 264 -38.27 -0.70 -32.67
C GLN A 264 -37.50 -0.52 -31.36
N GLU A 265 -37.99 0.32 -30.46
CA GLU A 265 -37.44 0.51 -29.11
C GLU A 265 -37.45 -0.80 -28.32
N THR A 266 -38.56 -1.54 -28.38
CA THR A 266 -38.69 -2.84 -27.72
C THR A 266 -37.63 -3.82 -28.20
N ARG A 267 -37.39 -3.88 -29.52
CA ARG A 267 -36.37 -4.75 -30.11
C ARG A 267 -34.95 -4.32 -29.72
N GLN A 268 -34.64 -3.02 -29.76
CA GLN A 268 -33.33 -2.50 -29.36
C GLN A 268 -33.04 -2.76 -27.88
N ARG A 269 -34.04 -2.57 -27.03
CA ARG A 269 -33.97 -2.89 -25.60
C ARG A 269 -33.69 -4.37 -25.38
N GLU A 270 -34.39 -5.26 -26.09
CA GLU A 270 -34.17 -6.70 -25.98
C GLU A 270 -32.76 -7.10 -26.44
N GLU A 271 -32.29 -6.58 -27.57
CA GLU A 271 -30.94 -6.82 -28.08
C GLU A 271 -29.86 -6.33 -27.09
N ALA A 272 -30.07 -5.16 -26.47
CA ALA A 272 -29.18 -4.61 -25.45
C ALA A 272 -29.15 -5.47 -24.18
N ILE A 273 -30.31 -5.96 -23.70
CA ILE A 273 -30.39 -6.87 -22.55
C ILE A 273 -29.63 -8.16 -22.87
N GLN A 274 -29.88 -8.79 -24.03
CA GLN A 274 -29.18 -10.02 -24.41
C GLN A 274 -27.66 -9.82 -24.49
N LYS A 275 -27.19 -8.70 -25.04
CA LYS A 275 -25.76 -8.37 -25.11
C LYS A 275 -25.16 -8.13 -23.72
N ALA A 276 -25.82 -7.36 -22.87
CA ALA A 276 -25.35 -7.06 -21.52
C ALA A 276 -25.32 -8.33 -20.66
N THR A 277 -26.35 -9.17 -20.72
CA THR A 277 -26.41 -10.43 -19.96
C THR A 277 -25.32 -11.41 -20.40
N LYS A 278 -24.99 -11.48 -21.71
CA LYS A 278 -23.82 -12.24 -22.18
C LYS A 278 -22.52 -11.73 -21.56
N GLY A 279 -22.30 -10.42 -21.54
CA GLY A 279 -21.14 -9.82 -20.88
C GLY A 279 -21.10 -10.10 -19.37
N ALA A 280 -22.27 -10.06 -18.70
CA ALA A 280 -22.39 -10.40 -17.29
C ALA A 280 -22.19 -11.90 -17.00
N SER A 281 -22.35 -12.79 -17.97
CA SER A 281 -21.96 -14.21 -17.85
C SER A 281 -20.45 -14.44 -17.97
N GLU A 282 -19.70 -13.54 -18.61
CA GLU A 282 -18.27 -13.72 -18.84
C GLU A 282 -17.42 -13.48 -17.60
N VAL A 283 -17.76 -12.49 -16.77
CA VAL A 283 -17.05 -12.21 -15.51
C VAL A 283 -17.07 -13.42 -14.55
N PRO A 284 -18.23 -14.00 -14.18
CA PRO A 284 -18.26 -15.18 -13.32
C PRO A 284 -17.65 -16.42 -13.98
N LEU A 285 -17.65 -16.54 -15.31
CA LEU A 285 -16.89 -17.60 -15.99
C LEU A 285 -15.39 -17.47 -15.73
N GLN A 286 -14.81 -16.27 -15.90
CA GLN A 286 -13.39 -16.05 -15.64
C GLN A 286 -13.04 -16.29 -14.16
N VAL A 287 -13.91 -15.86 -13.24
CA VAL A 287 -13.75 -16.15 -11.80
C VAL A 287 -13.75 -17.65 -11.56
N ALA A 288 -14.68 -18.40 -12.17
CA ALA A 288 -14.75 -19.85 -12.02
C ALA A 288 -13.49 -20.54 -12.58
N GLU A 289 -13.06 -20.18 -13.79
CA GLU A 289 -11.86 -20.74 -14.42
C GLU A 289 -10.61 -20.51 -13.54
N ARG A 290 -10.40 -19.27 -13.08
CA ARG A 290 -9.27 -18.93 -12.19
C ARG A 290 -9.34 -19.61 -10.83
N ALA A 291 -10.53 -19.70 -10.24
CA ALA A 291 -10.71 -20.35 -8.96
C ALA A 291 -10.48 -21.87 -9.04
N VAL A 292 -10.86 -22.52 -10.15
CA VAL A 292 -10.56 -23.95 -10.39
C VAL A 292 -9.06 -24.17 -10.61
N GLU A 293 -8.40 -23.35 -11.42
CA GLU A 293 -6.94 -23.41 -11.60
C GLU A 293 -6.20 -23.23 -10.26
N LEU A 294 -6.63 -22.26 -9.47
CA LEU A 294 -6.09 -22.03 -8.12
C LEU A 294 -6.33 -23.23 -7.20
N PHE A 295 -7.52 -23.82 -7.22
CA PHE A 295 -7.85 -25.01 -6.42
C PHE A 295 -6.91 -26.18 -6.72
N GLU A 296 -6.66 -26.44 -8.01
CA GLU A 296 -5.74 -27.49 -8.48
C GLU A 296 -4.30 -27.16 -8.08
N ARG A 297 -3.85 -25.92 -8.28
CA ARG A 297 -2.50 -25.48 -7.92
C ARG A 297 -2.25 -25.59 -6.42
N LEU A 298 -3.18 -25.13 -5.59
CA LEU A 298 -3.09 -25.30 -4.14
C LEU A 298 -3.02 -26.79 -3.76
N GLY A 299 -3.65 -27.68 -4.53
CA GLY A 299 -3.52 -29.12 -4.30
C GLY A 299 -2.15 -29.69 -4.62
N GLN A 300 -1.51 -29.21 -5.68
CA GLN A 300 -0.13 -29.60 -6.01
C GLN A 300 0.88 -29.16 -4.94
N LEU A 301 0.55 -28.13 -4.15
CA LEU A 301 1.42 -27.66 -3.08
C LEU A 301 1.43 -28.58 -1.84
N ASP A 302 0.45 -29.47 -1.65
CA ASP A 302 0.31 -30.26 -0.41
C ASP A 302 1.56 -31.09 -0.08
N SER A 303 2.22 -31.60 -1.09
CA SER A 303 3.41 -32.45 -0.96
C SER A 303 4.70 -31.68 -0.68
N ILE A 304 4.73 -30.36 -0.90
CA ILE A 304 5.96 -29.54 -0.82
C ILE A 304 5.89 -28.42 0.21
N VAL A 305 4.71 -28.11 0.75
CA VAL A 305 4.57 -27.11 1.82
C VAL A 305 5.05 -27.65 3.17
N ALA A 306 5.38 -26.76 4.09
CA ALA A 306 5.73 -27.16 5.44
C ALA A 306 4.50 -27.77 6.15
N ALA A 307 4.71 -28.83 6.95
CA ALA A 307 3.65 -29.49 7.71
C ALA A 307 2.84 -28.51 8.59
N SER A 308 3.48 -27.47 9.13
CA SER A 308 2.82 -26.43 9.93
C SER A 308 1.81 -25.59 9.15
N MET A 309 1.82 -25.64 7.82
CA MET A 309 0.98 -24.83 6.93
C MET A 309 -0.16 -25.63 6.28
N LYS A 310 -0.31 -26.93 6.59
CA LYS A 310 -1.34 -27.78 5.97
C LYS A 310 -2.76 -27.31 6.26
N SER A 311 -3.02 -26.81 7.48
CA SER A 311 -4.35 -26.25 7.83
C SER A 311 -4.68 -25.02 6.98
N ASP A 312 -3.72 -24.11 6.82
CA ASP A 312 -3.90 -22.88 6.02
C ASP A 312 -4.07 -23.23 4.53
N LEU A 313 -3.32 -24.22 4.04
CA LEU A 313 -3.47 -24.71 2.67
C LEU A 313 -4.86 -25.30 2.44
N GLN A 314 -5.36 -26.09 3.40
CA GLN A 314 -6.70 -26.68 3.31
C GLN A 314 -7.79 -25.61 3.28
N VAL A 315 -7.68 -24.57 4.12
CA VAL A 315 -8.61 -23.43 4.11
C VAL A 315 -8.55 -22.70 2.77
N ALA A 316 -7.35 -22.47 2.23
CA ALA A 316 -7.19 -21.83 0.91
C ALA A 316 -7.90 -22.64 -0.18
N ARG A 317 -7.75 -23.98 -0.17
CA ARG A 317 -8.44 -24.85 -1.13
C ARG A 317 -9.95 -24.80 -1.01
N LEU A 318 -10.49 -24.85 0.21
CA LEU A 318 -11.93 -24.76 0.44
C LEU A 318 -12.48 -23.40 -0.03
N MET A 319 -11.74 -22.32 0.19
CA MET A 319 -12.12 -20.99 -0.28
C MET A 319 -12.09 -20.87 -1.82
N ALA A 320 -11.09 -21.47 -2.48
CA ALA A 320 -11.04 -21.53 -3.95
C ALA A 320 -12.21 -22.34 -4.51
N GLU A 321 -12.53 -23.48 -3.91
CA GLU A 321 -13.69 -24.29 -4.30
C GLU A 321 -15.01 -23.54 -4.10
N ALA A 322 -15.18 -22.84 -2.97
CA ALA A 322 -16.36 -22.03 -2.69
C ALA A 322 -16.52 -20.90 -3.72
N GLY A 323 -15.43 -20.18 -4.02
CA GLY A 323 -15.40 -19.15 -5.05
C GLY A 323 -15.76 -19.70 -6.43
N ALA A 324 -15.20 -20.85 -6.83
CA ALA A 324 -15.52 -21.48 -8.10
C ALA A 324 -17.00 -21.89 -8.18
N ARG A 325 -17.52 -22.59 -7.17
CA ARG A 325 -18.93 -23.04 -7.14
C ARG A 325 -19.90 -21.86 -7.12
N GLY A 326 -19.60 -20.83 -6.34
CA GLY A 326 -20.38 -19.60 -6.29
C GLY A 326 -20.42 -18.91 -7.65
N ALA A 327 -19.27 -18.76 -8.30
CA ALA A 327 -19.19 -18.16 -9.63
C ALA A 327 -19.99 -18.97 -10.67
N LEU A 328 -19.85 -20.31 -10.68
CA LEU A 328 -20.64 -21.18 -11.56
C LEU A 328 -22.16 -21.02 -11.37
N ALA A 329 -22.63 -20.82 -10.13
CA ALA A 329 -24.05 -20.56 -9.86
C ALA A 329 -24.51 -19.20 -10.44
N ASN A 330 -23.66 -18.18 -10.39
CA ASN A 330 -23.94 -16.87 -11.00
C ASN A 330 -23.95 -16.92 -12.54
N ILE A 331 -23.19 -17.83 -13.16
CA ILE A 331 -23.29 -18.04 -14.61
C ILE A 331 -24.67 -18.62 -14.95
N GLU A 332 -25.10 -19.69 -14.26
CA GLU A 332 -26.36 -20.40 -14.55
C GLU A 332 -27.56 -19.45 -14.50
N ILE A 333 -27.66 -18.60 -13.47
CA ILE A 333 -28.80 -17.66 -13.36
C ILE A 333 -28.84 -16.63 -14.50
N ASN A 334 -27.68 -16.22 -15.02
CA ASN A 334 -27.62 -15.33 -16.19
C ASN A 334 -28.00 -16.07 -17.47
N LEU A 335 -27.65 -17.37 -17.60
CA LEU A 335 -28.00 -18.17 -18.78
C LEU A 335 -29.51 -18.39 -18.92
N ASP A 336 -30.26 -18.44 -17.83
CA ASP A 336 -31.73 -18.59 -17.86
C ASP A 336 -32.43 -17.42 -18.58
N GLY A 337 -31.78 -16.25 -18.62
CA GLY A 337 -32.28 -15.06 -19.33
C GLY A 337 -31.85 -14.94 -20.80
N LEU A 338 -31.01 -15.86 -21.31
CA LEU A 338 -30.44 -15.78 -22.66
C LEU A 338 -31.20 -16.64 -23.68
N LYS A 339 -31.45 -16.07 -24.86
CA LYS A 339 -32.16 -16.74 -25.98
C LYS A 339 -31.23 -17.42 -26.97
N ASP A 340 -29.95 -17.06 -26.97
CA ASP A 340 -28.94 -17.66 -27.86
C ASP A 340 -28.58 -19.08 -27.40
N ALA A 341 -29.27 -20.06 -27.98
CA ALA A 341 -29.12 -21.48 -27.62
C ALA A 341 -27.69 -22.00 -27.85
N THR A 342 -26.98 -21.49 -28.86
CA THR A 342 -25.60 -21.92 -29.14
C THR A 342 -24.64 -21.41 -28.08
N TYR A 343 -24.77 -20.15 -27.68
CA TYR A 343 -23.99 -19.58 -26.57
C TYR A 343 -24.28 -20.30 -25.25
N VAL A 344 -25.57 -20.50 -24.92
CA VAL A 344 -25.98 -21.19 -23.69
C VAL A 344 -25.45 -22.63 -23.64
N ALA A 345 -25.52 -23.37 -24.74
CA ALA A 345 -24.98 -24.72 -24.82
C ALA A 345 -23.46 -24.74 -24.60
N SER A 346 -22.73 -23.85 -25.27
CA SER A 346 -21.28 -23.71 -25.10
C SER A 346 -20.90 -23.41 -23.65
N MET A 347 -21.65 -22.53 -22.99
CA MET A 347 -21.37 -22.13 -21.61
C MET A 347 -21.68 -23.24 -20.61
N ARG A 348 -22.77 -23.99 -20.81
CA ARG A 348 -23.08 -25.18 -20.01
C ARG A 348 -22.03 -26.28 -20.16
N THR A 349 -21.45 -26.45 -21.36
CA THR A 349 -20.31 -27.37 -21.52
C THR A 349 -19.12 -26.94 -20.67
N LYS A 350 -18.73 -25.65 -20.69
CA LYS A 350 -17.64 -25.14 -19.85
C LYS A 350 -17.93 -25.32 -18.36
N ILE A 351 -19.15 -25.03 -17.91
CA ILE A 351 -19.59 -25.22 -16.53
C ILE A 351 -19.40 -26.69 -16.11
N THR A 352 -19.86 -27.64 -16.92
CA THR A 352 -19.71 -29.08 -16.65
C THR A 352 -18.24 -29.47 -16.51
N THR A 353 -17.38 -29.03 -17.44
CA THR A 353 -15.94 -29.29 -17.39
C THR A 353 -15.30 -28.74 -16.11
N LEU A 354 -15.66 -27.52 -15.69
CA LEU A 354 -15.14 -26.92 -14.46
C LEU A 354 -15.62 -27.67 -13.20
N ARG A 355 -16.89 -28.12 -13.17
CA ARG A 355 -17.43 -28.95 -12.08
C ARG A 355 -16.70 -30.29 -11.97
N GLU A 356 -16.41 -30.94 -13.10
CA GLU A 356 -15.67 -32.20 -13.14
C GLU A 356 -14.24 -32.04 -12.62
N ARG A 357 -13.54 -30.96 -13.04
CA ARG A 357 -12.20 -30.64 -12.55
C ARG A 357 -12.16 -30.48 -11.03
N LEU A 358 -13.09 -29.71 -10.46
CA LEU A 358 -13.22 -29.59 -9.00
C LEU A 358 -13.44 -30.95 -8.31
N GLY A 359 -14.35 -31.76 -8.85
CA GLY A 359 -14.67 -33.08 -8.29
C GLY A 359 -13.50 -34.07 -8.36
N ASN A 360 -12.76 -34.10 -9.47
CA ASN A 360 -11.60 -34.97 -9.65
C ASN A 360 -10.44 -34.58 -8.73
N ALA A 361 -10.12 -33.29 -8.66
CA ALA A 361 -9.04 -32.79 -7.81
C ALA A 361 -9.34 -32.96 -6.31
N ALA A 362 -10.62 -32.89 -5.90
CA ALA A 362 -11.03 -33.19 -4.53
C ALA A 362 -10.83 -34.67 -4.16
N ARG A 363 -11.11 -35.60 -5.09
CA ARG A 363 -10.89 -37.04 -4.89
C ARG A 363 -9.41 -37.41 -4.81
N ALA A 364 -8.58 -36.84 -5.69
CA ALA A 364 -7.14 -37.11 -5.73
C ALA A 364 -6.38 -36.67 -4.46
N THR A 365 -6.97 -35.82 -3.62
CA THR A 365 -6.36 -35.37 -2.35
C THR A 365 -6.76 -36.27 -1.17
N ARG A 366 -7.83 -37.07 -1.30
CA ARG A 366 -8.34 -37.96 -0.24
C ARG A 366 -7.81 -39.40 -0.35
N ALA A 367 -7.28 -39.76 -1.52
CA ALA A 367 -6.55 -41.01 -1.76
C ALA A 367 -5.07 -40.80 -1.43
#